data_AF-A0A660UE59-F1
#
_entry.id   AF-A0A660UE59-F1
#
_cell.length_a   1.000
_cell.length_b   1.000
_cell.length_c   1.000
_cell.angle_alpha   90.00
_cell.angle_beta   90.00
_cell.angle_gamma   90.00
#
_symmetry.space_group_name_H-M   'P 1'
#
loop_
_entity.id
_entity.type
_entity.pdbx_description
1 polymer ?
#
loop_
_entity_poly.entity_id
_entity_poly.type
_entity_poly.pdbx_seq_one_letter_code
_entity_poly.pdbx_strand_id
1 'polypeptide(L)' 'MEYQDKYLLKLTDGRVEPIHDLEDALRIVIVDEDTVGAKDITFAYCKFAPHTSFHRKHIHEYSE' A
#
# COMPACT_ATOMS: atom_id res chain seq x y z
N MET A 1 15.39 26.44 10.94
CA MET A 1 14.28 26.21 10.00
C MET A 1 14.04 24.71 9.96
N GLU A 2 13.11 24.21 10.76
CA GLU A 2 12.62 22.85 10.57
C GLU A 2 11.83 22.86 9.27
N TYR A 3 12.37 22.24 8.22
CA TYR A 3 11.50 21.77 7.15
C TYR A 3 10.62 20.72 7.82
N GLN A 4 9.36 21.08 8.11
CA GLN A 4 8.36 20.05 8.36
C GLN A 4 8.36 19.16 7.13
N ASP A 5 8.82 17.93 7.32
CA ASP A 5 8.98 16.82 6.37
C ASP A 5 7.63 16.36 5.80
N LYS A 6 6.78 17.30 5.36
CA LYS A 6 5.42 17.07 4.86
C LYS A 6 5.37 16.06 3.70
N TYR A 7 6.49 15.89 3.01
CA TYR A 7 6.61 15.01 1.84
C TYR A 7 7.50 13.78 2.08
N LEU A 8 8.05 13.61 3.29
CA LEU A 8 8.88 12.46 3.64
C LEU A 8 8.06 11.52 4.51
N LEU A 9 7.39 10.57 3.86
CA LEU A 9 6.56 9.57 4.52
C LEU A 9 7.37 8.32 4.87
N LYS A 10 7.21 7.83 6.09
CA LYS A 10 7.78 6.58 6.60
C LYS A 10 6.74 5.48 6.52
N LEU A 11 7.19 4.22 6.55
CA LEU A 11 6.28 3.07 6.62
C LEU A 11 5.36 3.12 7.86
N THR A 12 5.81 3.73 8.95
CA THR A 12 5.03 3.90 10.18
C THR A 12 3.87 4.88 10.04
N ASP A 13 3.89 5.72 9.00
CA ASP A 13 2.85 6.72 8.75
C ASP A 13 1.71 6.13 7.91
N GLY A 14 1.90 4.92 7.36
CA GLY A 14 0.93 4.25 6.50
C GLY A 14 -0.05 3.33 7.24
N ARG A 15 -1.15 3.01 6.56
CA ARG A 15 -2.19 2.09 7.04
C ARG A 15 -1.83 0.65 6.68
N VAL A 16 -1.75 -0.24 7.67
CA VAL A 16 -1.48 -1.67 7.46
C VAL A 16 -2.77 -2.41 7.15
N GLU A 17 -2.77 -3.18 6.07
CA GLU A 17 -3.92 -3.97 5.62
C GLU A 17 -3.49 -5.35 5.12
N PRO A 18 -4.34 -6.39 5.27
CA PRO A 18 -4.14 -7.64 4.55
C PRO A 18 -4.35 -7.44 3.04
N ILE A 19 -3.63 -8.21 2.23
CA ILE A 19 -3.88 -8.24 0.79
C ILE A 19 -4.94 -9.30 0.50
N HIS A 20 -6.03 -8.89 -0.15
CA HIS A 20 -7.11 -9.81 -0.53
C HIS A 20 -6.57 -10.96 -1.39
N ASP A 21 -7.11 -12.16 -1.18
CA ASP A 21 -6.72 -13.40 -1.87
C ASP A 21 -5.27 -13.88 -1.66
N LEU A 22 -4.52 -13.27 -0.73
CA LEU A 22 -3.17 -13.70 -0.38
C LEU A 22 -3.06 -14.04 1.11
N GLU A 23 -2.74 -15.30 1.39
CA GLU A 23 -2.44 -15.76 2.75
C GLU A 23 -1.15 -15.10 3.26
N ASP A 24 -1.13 -14.69 4.53
CA ASP A 24 0.05 -14.11 5.20
C ASP A 24 0.77 -12.97 4.43
N ALA A 25 0.02 -12.21 3.63
CA ALA A 25 0.51 -11.03 2.92
C ALA A 25 -0.12 -9.74 3.46
N LEU A 26 0.71 -8.72 3.62
CA LEU A 26 0.30 -7.41 4.13
C LEU A 26 0.75 -6.32 3.16
N ARG A 27 -0.02 -5.24 3.09
CA ARG A 27 0.39 -3.97 2.47
C ARG A 27 0.34 -2.85 3.50
N ILE A 28 1.25 -1.90 3.33
CA ILE A 28 1.27 -0.64 4.06
C ILE A 28 0.93 0.43 3.04
N VAL A 29 -0.29 0.96 3.08
CA VAL A 29 -0.74 2.04 2.19
C VAL A 29 -0.18 3.35 2.73
N ILE A 30 0.65 4.03 1.94
CA ILE A 30 1.40 5.23 2.34
C ILE A 30 0.79 6.48 1.70
N VAL A 31 0.26 6.34 0.48
CA VAL A 31 -0.40 7.41 -0.27
C VAL A 31 -1.71 6.85 -0.82
N ASP A 32 -2.83 7.45 -0.44
CA ASP A 32 -4.17 7.29 -0.98
C ASP A 32 -5.04 8.47 -0.51
N GLU A 33 -6.34 8.44 -0.82
CA GLU A 33 -7.29 9.46 -0.38
C GLU A 33 -7.42 9.51 1.16
N ASP A 34 -7.43 8.35 1.82
CA ASP A 34 -7.63 8.23 3.27
C ASP A 34 -6.40 8.63 4.09
N THR A 35 -5.19 8.57 3.53
CA THR A 35 -3.93 8.86 4.22
C THR A 35 -3.51 10.32 4.04
N VAL A 36 -3.28 10.76 2.81
CA VAL A 36 -2.75 12.10 2.49
C VAL A 36 -3.69 12.92 1.61
N GLY A 37 -4.89 12.41 1.31
CA GLY A 37 -5.86 13.07 0.43
C GLY A 37 -5.48 12.99 -1.05
N ALA A 38 -4.70 11.99 -1.46
CA ALA A 38 -4.32 11.80 -2.85
C ALA A 38 -5.52 11.33 -3.68
N LYS A 39 -5.75 11.96 -4.84
CA LYS A 39 -6.88 11.65 -5.71
C LYS A 39 -6.52 10.83 -6.94
N ASP A 40 -5.25 10.91 -7.34
CA ASP A 40 -4.82 10.42 -8.66
C ASP A 40 -3.89 9.21 -8.55
N ILE A 41 -3.31 8.97 -7.38
CA ILE A 41 -2.30 7.92 -7.17
C ILE A 41 -2.50 7.26 -5.82
N THR A 42 -2.43 5.93 -5.82
CA THR A 42 -2.24 5.12 -4.62
C THR A 42 -0.84 4.51 -4.63
N PHE A 43 -0.14 4.56 -3.49
CA PHE A 43 1.16 3.94 -3.31
C PHE A 43 1.19 3.13 -2.01
N ALA A 44 1.64 1.88 -2.10
CA ALA A 44 1.73 0.97 -0.96
C ALA A 44 3.01 0.13 -1.02
N TYR A 45 3.56 -0.21 0.16
CA TYR A 45 4.62 -1.19 0.33
C TYR A 45 4.03 -2.55 0.70
N CYS A 46 4.25 -3.56 -0.14
CA CYS A 46 3.72 -4.92 0.08
C CYS A 46 4.79 -5.86 0.63
N LYS A 47 4.44 -6.64 1.64
CA LYS A 47 5.26 -7.69 2.26
C LYS A 47 4.57 -9.04 2.08
N PHE A 48 5.29 -9.98 1.50
CA PHE A 48 4.85 -11.36 1.25
C PHE A 48 5.69 -12.29 2.12
N ALA A 49 5.04 -13.14 2.93
CA ALA A 49 5.77 -14.13 3.70
C ALA A 49 6.25 -15.29 2.80
N PRO A 50 7.18 -16.13 3.27
CA PRO A 50 7.56 -17.33 2.53
C PRO A 50 6.32 -18.18 2.22
N HIS A 51 6.26 -18.73 1.01
CA HIS A 51 5.15 -19.57 0.53
C HIS A 51 3.78 -18.87 0.33
N THR A 52 3.71 -17.53 0.38
CA THR A 52 2.46 -16.77 0.17
C THR A 52 2.20 -16.34 -1.27
N SER A 53 3.05 -16.77 -2.22
CA SER A 53 3.00 -16.33 -3.62
C SER A 53 1.93 -17.03 -4.46
N PHE A 54 0.90 -17.63 -3.85
CA PHE A 54 -0.25 -18.15 -4.58
C PHE A 54 -1.21 -17.02 -4.94
N HIS A 55 -0.71 -16.06 -5.71
CA HIS A 55 -1.54 -15.02 -6.31
C HIS A 55 -2.34 -15.65 -7.45
N ARG A 56 -3.64 -15.82 -7.25
CA ARG A 56 -4.52 -16.31 -8.30
C ARG A 56 -4.46 -15.35 -9.49
N LYS A 57 -4.25 -15.88 -10.70
CA LYS A 57 -4.25 -15.08 -11.92
C LYS A 57 -5.59 -14.36 -12.05
N HIS A 58 -5.54 -13.03 -12.07
CA HIS A 58 -6.70 -12.17 -12.29
C HIS A 58 -6.31 -10.98 -13.15
N ILE A 59 -7.33 -10.25 -13.58
CA ILE A 59 -7.21 -8.97 -14.26
C ILE A 59 -7.90 -7.93 -13.39
N HIS A 60 -7.34 -6.73 -13.34
CA HIS A 60 -8.08 -5.59 -12.83
C HIS A 60 -8.86 -5.00 -14.00
N GLU A 61 -10.19 -5.05 -13.95
CA GLU A 61 -11.06 -4.48 -15.00
C GLU A 61 -10.89 -2.96 -15.12
N TYR A 62 -10.43 -2.32 -14.06
CA TYR A 62 -10.15 -0.89 -13.98
C TYR A 62 -8.73 -0.71 -13.44
N SER A 63 -7.76 -0.51 -14.34
CA SER A 63 -6.36 -0.24 -13.99
C SER A 63 -6.01 1.25 -14.15
N GLU A 64 -6.99 2.13 -13.91
CA GLU A 64 -6.80 3.58 -13.93
C GLU A 64 -6.05 4.06 -12.67
#